data_AF-A0A929PIM5-F1
#
_entry.id   AF-A0A929PIM5-F1
#
_cell.length_a   1.000
_cell.length_b   1.000
_cell.length_c   1.000
_cell.angle_alpha   90.00
_cell.angle_beta   90.00
_cell.angle_gamma   90.00
#
_symmetry.space_group_name_H-M   'P 1'
#
loop_
_entity.id
_entity.type
_entity.pdbx_description
1 polymer ?
#
loop_
_entity_poly.entity_id
_entity_poly.type
_entity_poly.pdbx_seq_one_letter_code
_entity_poly.pdbx_strand_id
1 'polypeptide(L)'
;DIGKLTQGIRMSEIMKQAIARITKEAYAQGALLSMRDIGLLTWRYGSAVSQYRKTYEKEHNVSLPHPGSLQDMGSCISHKAMIIKKIEVDKKDPYTVAKETNHSMLAVDRYIRDFSRVRLCYQDGKDKEFISLATGLNKFIVNEYIQLLDNKQNNP
;
A
#
# COMPACT_ATOMS: atom_id res chain seq x y z
N ASP A 1 -16.12 18.84 14.43
CA ASP A 1 -14.94 18.64 15.29
C ASP A 1 -15.00 19.44 16.59
N ILE A 2 -15.31 20.74 16.55
CA ILE A 2 -15.51 21.57 17.75
C ILE A 2 -16.53 20.94 18.72
N GLY A 3 -17.71 20.53 18.23
CA GLY A 3 -18.72 19.87 19.07
C GLY A 3 -18.26 18.56 19.71
N LYS A 4 -17.34 17.82 19.08
CA LYS A 4 -16.76 16.60 19.64
C LYS A 4 -15.74 16.92 20.74
N LEU A 5 -14.98 18.00 20.54
CA LEU A 5 -14.03 18.48 21.53
C LEU A 5 -14.76 18.97 22.80
N THR A 6 -15.86 19.70 22.65
CA THR A 6 -16.68 20.15 23.79
C THR A 6 -17.35 19.00 24.53
N GLN A 7 -17.54 17.85 23.87
CA GLN A 7 -18.04 16.60 24.49
C GLN A 7 -16.92 15.79 25.18
N GLY A 8 -15.70 16.30 25.26
CA GLY A 8 -14.58 15.62 25.91
C GLY A 8 -13.96 14.48 25.10
N ILE A 9 -14.31 14.34 23.82
CA ILE A 9 -13.67 13.34 22.94
C ILE A 9 -12.19 13.69 22.79
N ARG A 10 -11.33 12.68 22.95
CA ARG A 10 -9.88 12.85 22.84
C ARG A 10 -9.51 13.43 21.48
N MET A 11 -8.60 14.41 21.50
CA MET A 11 -8.13 15.07 20.28
C MET A 11 -7.60 14.08 19.24
N SER A 12 -6.96 12.99 19.68
CA SER A 12 -6.48 11.92 18.79
C SER A 12 -7.59 11.28 17.94
N GLU A 13 -8.77 11.04 18.53
CA GLU A 13 -9.91 10.46 17.82
C GLU A 13 -10.49 11.42 16.79
N ILE A 14 -10.62 12.69 17.19
CA ILE A 14 -11.08 13.76 16.29
C ILE A 14 -10.11 13.89 15.11
N MET A 15 -8.80 13.84 15.35
CA MET A 15 -7.78 13.92 14.32
C MET A 15 -7.83 12.74 13.34
N LYS A 16 -7.99 11.50 13.83
CA LYS A 16 -8.14 10.32 12.95
C LYS A 16 -9.30 10.50 11.98
N GLN A 17 -10.45 10.91 12.49
CA GLN A 17 -11.65 11.12 11.68
C GLN A 17 -11.50 12.32 10.73
N ALA A 18 -10.86 13.41 11.16
CA ALA A 18 -10.60 14.57 10.33
C ALA A 18 -9.65 14.23 9.16
N ILE A 19 -8.57 13.49 9.42
CA ILE A 19 -7.63 13.05 8.37
C ILE A 19 -8.34 12.16 7.35
N ALA A 20 -9.15 11.20 7.81
CA ALA A 20 -9.94 10.34 6.92
C ALA A 20 -10.96 11.13 6.09
N ARG A 21 -11.52 12.21 6.63
CA ARG A 21 -12.44 13.09 5.92
C ARG A 21 -11.69 13.91 4.86
N ILE A 22 -10.57 14.55 5.23
CA ILE A 22 -9.74 15.35 4.31
C ILE A 22 -9.30 14.51 3.09
N THR A 23 -8.83 13.28 3.31
CA THR A 23 -8.39 12.42 2.20
C THR A 23 -9.53 12.04 1.27
N LYS A 24 -10.70 11.65 1.82
CA LYS A 24 -11.89 11.31 1.03
C LYS A 24 -12.44 12.50 0.25
N GLU A 25 -12.49 13.68 0.86
CA GLU A 25 -12.98 14.90 0.23
C GLU A 25 -12.04 15.39 -0.88
N ALA A 26 -10.72 15.36 -0.65
CA ALA A 26 -9.74 15.65 -1.70
C ALA A 26 -9.93 14.72 -2.91
N TYR A 27 -10.10 13.43 -2.65
CA TYR A 27 -10.32 12.44 -3.69
C TYR A 27 -11.62 12.69 -4.47
N ALA A 28 -12.71 13.01 -3.77
CA ALA A 28 -13.97 13.35 -4.42
C ALA A 28 -13.88 14.59 -5.33
N GLN A 29 -12.92 15.48 -5.07
CA GLN A 29 -12.62 16.66 -5.90
C GLN A 29 -11.57 16.39 -6.99
N GLY A 30 -11.17 15.13 -7.20
CA GLY A 30 -10.17 14.75 -8.20
C GLY A 30 -8.72 15.05 -7.80
N ALA A 31 -8.46 15.34 -6.52
CA ALA A 31 -7.13 15.61 -5.99
C ALA A 31 -6.69 14.54 -4.99
N LEU A 32 -5.39 14.46 -4.71
CA LEU A 32 -4.84 13.59 -3.68
C LEU A 32 -3.88 14.40 -2.81
N LEU A 33 -4.03 14.30 -1.49
CA LEU A 33 -3.16 14.95 -0.52
C LEU A 33 -2.23 13.92 0.11
N SER A 34 -0.92 14.19 0.09
CA SER A 34 0.04 13.40 0.83
C SER A 34 -0.08 13.66 2.34
N MET A 35 0.47 12.77 3.15
CA MET A 35 0.50 12.99 4.61
C MET A 35 1.33 14.22 4.99
N ARG A 36 2.25 14.65 4.11
CA ARG A 36 3.02 15.88 4.30
C ARG A 36 2.14 17.11 4.09
N ASP A 37 1.32 17.10 3.04
CA ASP A 37 0.41 18.20 2.73
C ASP A 37 -0.64 18.38 3.83
N ILE A 38 -1.23 17.27 4.28
CA ILE A 38 -2.17 17.27 5.42
C ILE A 38 -1.44 17.72 6.69
N GLY A 39 -0.18 17.33 6.88
CA GLY A 39 0.65 17.81 7.99
C GLY A 39 0.81 19.33 7.99
N LEU A 40 1.09 19.93 6.82
CA LEU A 40 1.16 21.38 6.66
C LEU A 40 -0.17 22.06 6.96
N LEU A 41 -1.29 21.53 6.45
CA LEU A 41 -2.63 22.08 6.68
C LEU A 41 -3.10 21.97 8.15
N THR A 42 -2.54 21.03 8.90
CA THR A 42 -2.94 20.75 10.29
C THR A 42 -1.89 21.14 11.32
N TRP A 43 -0.80 21.81 10.90
CA TRP A 43 0.37 22.14 11.74
C TRP A 43 0.94 20.93 12.50
N ARG A 44 1.06 19.79 11.81
CA ARG A 44 1.51 18.50 12.38
C ARG A 44 2.61 17.90 11.52
N TYR A 45 3.46 17.09 12.15
CA TYR A 45 4.44 16.29 11.41
C TYR A 45 3.73 15.24 10.55
N GLY A 46 4.18 15.05 9.31
CA GLY A 46 3.61 14.05 8.40
C GLY A 46 3.69 12.61 8.93
N SER A 47 4.66 12.31 9.80
CA SER A 47 4.76 11.03 10.51
C SER A 47 3.57 10.81 11.46
N ALA A 48 3.17 11.83 12.21
CA ALA A 48 2.02 11.76 13.12
C ALA A 48 0.70 11.60 12.34
N VAL A 49 0.53 12.35 11.25
CA VAL A 49 -0.62 12.22 10.34
C VAL A 49 -0.69 10.80 9.75
N SER A 50 0.46 10.26 9.34
CA SER A 50 0.56 8.90 8.83
C SER A 50 0.14 7.85 9.86
N GLN A 51 0.52 8.04 11.13
CA GLN A 51 0.10 7.15 12.22
C GLN A 51 -1.41 7.19 12.44
N TYR A 52 -2.02 8.38 12.50
CA TYR A 52 -3.47 8.51 12.62
C TYR A 52 -4.22 7.87 11.45
N ARG A 53 -3.73 8.07 10.22
CA ARG A 53 -4.28 7.41 9.02
C ARG A 53 -4.25 5.90 9.18
N LYS A 54 -3.08 5.31 9.47
CA LYS A 54 -2.92 3.86 9.64
C LYS A 54 -3.83 3.28 10.72
N THR A 55 -3.96 3.98 11.85
CA THR A 55 -4.85 3.56 12.93
C THR A 55 -6.31 3.56 12.47
N TYR A 56 -6.76 4.62 11.79
CA TYR A 56 -8.12 4.68 11.23
C TYR A 56 -8.38 3.58 10.20
N GLU A 57 -7.43 3.37 9.27
CA GLU A 57 -7.51 2.29 8.26
C GLU A 57 -7.66 0.91 8.91
N LYS A 58 -6.90 0.65 9.98
CA LYS A 58 -6.97 -0.60 10.75
C LYS A 58 -8.30 -0.75 11.51
N GLU A 59 -8.75 0.29 12.20
CA GLU A 59 -9.98 0.26 13.01
C GLU A 59 -11.24 0.07 12.17
N HIS A 60 -11.25 0.64 10.96
CA HIS A 60 -12.41 0.60 10.06
C HIS A 60 -12.26 -0.43 8.92
N ASN A 61 -11.11 -1.13 8.84
CA ASN A 61 -10.77 -2.06 7.75
C ASN A 61 -10.97 -1.44 6.35
N VAL A 62 -10.47 -0.21 6.17
CA VAL A 62 -10.56 0.55 4.91
C VAL A 62 -9.17 1.04 4.48
N SER A 63 -9.00 1.32 3.19
CA SER A 63 -7.82 2.06 2.70
C SER A 63 -8.25 3.47 2.30
N LEU A 64 -7.52 4.48 2.80
CA LEU A 64 -7.81 5.88 2.50
C LEU A 64 -7.10 6.33 1.21
N PRO A 65 -7.77 7.12 0.36
CA PRO A 65 -7.18 7.60 -0.88
C PRO A 65 -6.09 8.64 -0.59
N HIS A 66 -4.85 8.33 -0.95
CA HIS A 66 -3.72 9.25 -0.87
C HIS A 66 -2.69 8.89 -1.96
N PRO A 67 -1.72 9.76 -2.30
CA PRO A 67 -0.76 9.52 -3.38
C PRO A 67 -0.03 8.18 -3.27
N GLY A 68 0.43 7.81 -2.08
CA GLY A 68 1.05 6.50 -1.84
C GLY A 68 0.14 5.26 -1.94
N SER A 69 -1.19 5.41 -1.93
CA SER A 69 -2.16 4.32 -2.11
C SER A 69 -2.62 4.21 -3.57
N LEU A 70 -2.71 5.35 -4.29
CA LEU A 70 -3.32 5.42 -5.63
C LEU A 70 -2.36 5.79 -6.77
N GLN A 71 -1.25 6.45 -6.50
CA GLN A 71 -0.33 6.97 -7.53
C GLN A 71 1.03 6.26 -7.52
N ASP A 72 1.15 5.09 -6.87
CA ASP A 72 2.42 4.34 -6.76
C ASP A 72 3.57 5.19 -6.14
N MET A 73 3.24 6.36 -5.56
CA MET A 73 4.16 7.34 -4.93
C MET A 73 4.31 7.07 -3.43
N GLY A 74 4.40 5.79 -3.07
CA GLY A 74 4.55 5.36 -1.69
C GLY A 74 5.12 3.96 -1.63
N SER A 75 6.04 3.76 -0.69
CA SER A 75 6.54 2.47 -0.24
C SER A 75 5.46 1.62 0.45
N CYS A 76 4.23 1.56 -0.08
CA CYS A 76 3.27 0.53 0.26
C CYS A 76 3.70 -0.76 -0.44
N ILE A 77 4.80 -1.30 0.06
CA ILE A 77 5.46 -2.53 -0.37
C ILE A 77 4.44 -3.68 -0.48
N SER A 78 3.45 -3.70 0.43
CA SER A 78 2.32 -4.63 0.40
C SER A 78 1.34 -4.47 -0.77
N HIS A 79 1.22 -3.31 -1.40
CA HIS A 79 0.29 -3.11 -2.53
C HIS A 79 0.75 -3.88 -3.77
N LYS A 80 2.08 -3.90 -4.03
CA LYS A 80 2.68 -4.68 -5.11
C LYS A 80 2.54 -6.18 -4.85
N ALA A 81 2.83 -6.62 -3.62
CA ALA A 81 2.60 -8.00 -3.19
C ALA A 81 1.12 -8.41 -3.27
N MET A 82 0.18 -7.50 -2.98
CA MET A 82 -1.27 -7.76 -3.11
C MET A 82 -1.69 -7.97 -4.57
N ILE A 83 -1.20 -7.13 -5.49
CA ILE A 83 -1.46 -7.29 -6.93
C ILE A 83 -0.95 -8.66 -7.41
N ILE A 84 0.29 -9.01 -7.04
CA ILE A 84 0.87 -10.31 -7.41
C ILE A 84 0.09 -11.47 -6.77
N LYS A 85 -0.33 -11.35 -5.52
CA LYS A 85 -1.15 -12.38 -4.87
C LYS A 85 -2.46 -12.62 -5.64
N LYS A 86 -3.18 -11.57 -6.04
CA LYS A 86 -4.42 -11.71 -6.84
C LYS A 86 -4.19 -12.45 -8.16
N ILE A 87 -3.04 -12.26 -8.79
CA ILE A 87 -2.71 -12.89 -10.08
C ILE A 87 -2.22 -14.33 -9.88
N GLU A 88 -1.27 -14.54 -8.96
CA GLU A 88 -0.56 -15.80 -8.82
C GLU A 88 -1.29 -16.85 -7.96
N VAL A 89 -2.01 -16.38 -6.94
CA VAL A 89 -2.77 -17.21 -5.98
C VAL A 89 -4.23 -17.25 -6.37
N ASP A 90 -4.90 -16.10 -6.51
CA ASP A 90 -6.34 -16.06 -6.83
C ASP A 90 -6.63 -16.30 -8.32
N LYS A 91 -5.58 -16.47 -9.15
CA LYS A 91 -5.67 -16.74 -10.59
C LYS A 91 -6.53 -15.76 -11.38
N LYS A 92 -6.61 -14.52 -10.90
CA LYS A 92 -7.34 -13.46 -11.60
C LYS A 92 -6.58 -13.01 -12.84
N ASP A 93 -7.35 -12.64 -13.85
CA ASP A 93 -6.86 -12.03 -15.07
C ASP A 93 -6.18 -10.67 -14.76
N PRO A 94 -4.94 -10.42 -15.25
CA PRO A 94 -4.21 -9.18 -15.00
C PRO A 94 -4.97 -7.91 -15.40
N TYR A 95 -5.78 -7.95 -16.46
CA TYR A 95 -6.59 -6.80 -16.88
C TYR A 95 -7.70 -6.48 -15.87
N THR A 96 -8.32 -7.52 -15.33
CA THR A 96 -9.30 -7.39 -14.24
C THR A 96 -8.63 -6.84 -12.97
N VAL A 97 -7.45 -7.35 -12.61
CA VAL A 97 -6.70 -6.85 -11.43
C VAL A 97 -6.31 -5.38 -11.61
N ALA A 98 -5.86 -4.98 -12.80
CA ALA A 98 -5.53 -3.60 -13.11
C ALA A 98 -6.71 -2.64 -12.87
N LYS A 99 -7.92 -3.04 -13.31
CA LYS A 99 -9.15 -2.27 -13.02
C LYS A 99 -9.48 -2.25 -11.54
N GLU A 100 -9.43 -3.38 -10.85
CA GLU A 100 -9.73 -3.47 -9.41
C GLU A 100 -8.78 -2.65 -8.54
N THR A 101 -7.51 -2.55 -8.94
CA THR A 101 -6.49 -1.81 -8.18
C THR A 101 -6.23 -0.41 -8.70
N ASN A 102 -6.97 0.05 -9.73
CA ASN A 102 -6.74 1.34 -10.41
C ASN A 102 -5.31 1.52 -10.93
N HIS A 103 -4.73 0.47 -11.50
CA HIS A 103 -3.41 0.49 -12.13
C HIS A 103 -3.50 0.43 -13.65
N SER A 104 -2.47 0.95 -14.32
CA SER A 104 -2.30 0.71 -15.75
C SER A 104 -1.81 -0.72 -16.00
N MET A 105 -2.11 -1.26 -17.18
CA MET A 105 -1.62 -2.60 -17.54
C MET A 105 -0.09 -2.69 -17.54
N LEU A 106 0.58 -1.63 -17.99
CA LEU A 106 2.04 -1.53 -17.95
C LEU A 106 2.62 -1.62 -16.53
N ALA A 107 1.92 -1.06 -15.53
CA ALA A 107 2.34 -1.16 -14.13
C ALA A 107 2.18 -2.60 -13.60
N VAL A 108 1.06 -3.25 -13.91
CA VAL A 108 0.82 -4.65 -13.54
C VAL A 108 1.84 -5.58 -14.19
N ASP A 109 2.12 -5.43 -15.49
CA ASP A 109 3.12 -6.21 -16.22
C ASP A 109 4.52 -6.06 -15.62
N ARG A 110 4.88 -4.84 -15.21
CA ARG A 110 6.14 -4.60 -14.51
C ARG A 110 6.22 -5.41 -13.21
N TYR A 111 5.16 -5.43 -12.41
CA TYR A 111 5.17 -6.19 -11.16
C TYR A 111 5.26 -7.68 -11.42
N ILE A 112 4.55 -8.21 -12.41
CA ILE A 112 4.61 -9.63 -12.81
C ILE A 112 6.06 -9.98 -13.18
N ARG A 113 6.70 -9.17 -14.03
CA ARG A 113 8.09 -9.37 -14.43
C ARG A 113 9.05 -9.35 -13.24
N ASP A 114 8.88 -8.39 -12.34
CA ASP A 114 9.70 -8.28 -11.12
C ASP A 114 9.52 -9.51 -10.22
N PHE A 115 8.30 -10.02 -10.08
CA PHE A 115 8.02 -11.26 -9.35
C PHE A 115 8.65 -12.49 -10.03
N SER A 116 8.54 -12.62 -11.36
CA SER A 116 9.16 -13.73 -12.12
C SER A 116 10.67 -13.78 -11.95
N ARG A 117 11.33 -12.61 -11.94
CA ARG A 117 12.79 -12.52 -11.69
C ARG A 117 13.17 -13.01 -10.29
N VAL A 118 12.42 -12.60 -9.27
CA VAL A 118 12.61 -13.08 -7.90
C VAL A 118 12.38 -14.59 -7.79
N ARG A 119 11.31 -15.09 -8.40
CA ARG A 119 10.98 -16.52 -8.43
C ARG A 119 12.10 -17.35 -9.05
N LEU A 120 12.63 -16.93 -10.19
CA LEU A 120 13.71 -17.63 -10.87
C LEU A 120 14.95 -17.74 -9.98
N CYS A 121 15.39 -16.63 -9.39
CA CYS A 121 16.57 -16.63 -8.51
C CYS A 121 16.33 -17.42 -7.21
N TYR A 122 15.10 -17.39 -6.66
CA TYR A 122 14.76 -18.17 -5.48
C TYR A 122 14.75 -19.68 -5.76
N GLN A 123 14.20 -20.09 -6.91
CA GLN A 123 14.23 -21.49 -7.36
C GLN A 123 15.64 -21.99 -7.66
N ASP A 124 16.56 -21.10 -8.06
CA ASP A 124 17.99 -21.36 -8.23
C ASP A 124 18.77 -21.39 -6.89
N GLY A 125 18.08 -21.33 -5.75
CA GLY A 125 18.67 -21.45 -4.41
C GLY A 125 19.48 -20.23 -3.97
N LYS A 126 19.29 -19.05 -4.61
CA LYS A 126 19.99 -17.83 -4.23
C LYS A 126 19.43 -17.23 -2.94
N ASP A 127 20.30 -16.55 -2.19
CA ASP A 127 19.89 -15.85 -0.97
C ASP A 127 19.19 -14.52 -1.27
N LYS A 128 18.52 -13.98 -0.26
CA LYS A 128 17.73 -12.75 -0.35
C LYS A 128 18.57 -11.52 -0.73
N GLU A 129 19.83 -11.51 -0.28
CA GLU A 129 20.80 -10.45 -0.58
C GLU A 129 21.15 -10.44 -2.06
N PHE A 130 21.51 -11.59 -2.62
CA PHE A 130 21.80 -11.75 -4.04
C PHE A 130 20.58 -11.42 -4.90
N ILE A 131 19.40 -11.90 -4.51
CA ILE A 131 18.16 -11.63 -5.25
C ILE A 131 17.88 -10.12 -5.28
N SER A 132 18.02 -9.43 -4.15
CA SER A 132 17.83 -7.98 -4.07
C SER A 132 18.82 -7.24 -4.99
N LEU A 133 20.09 -7.63 -4.98
CA LEU A 133 21.12 -7.04 -5.82
C LEU A 133 20.87 -7.27 -7.31
N ALA A 134 20.57 -8.52 -7.71
CA ALA A 134 20.36 -8.91 -9.11
C ALA A 134 19.06 -8.34 -9.69
N THR A 135 18.01 -8.19 -8.86
CA THR A 135 16.73 -7.66 -9.31
C THR A 135 16.64 -6.14 -9.25
N GLY A 136 17.47 -5.50 -8.42
CA GLY A 136 17.38 -4.08 -8.08
C GLY A 136 16.18 -3.76 -7.18
N LEU A 137 15.52 -4.78 -6.63
CA LEU A 137 14.38 -4.63 -5.73
C LEU A 137 14.84 -4.47 -4.29
N ASN A 138 14.06 -3.76 -3.49
CA ASN A 138 14.30 -3.65 -2.07
C ASN A 138 14.16 -5.03 -1.39
N LYS A 139 15.08 -5.37 -0.46
CA LYS A 139 15.07 -6.60 0.35
C LYS A 139 13.71 -6.91 0.97
N PHE A 140 12.95 -5.90 1.38
CA PHE A 140 11.59 -6.07 1.90
C PHE A 140 10.63 -6.66 0.86
N ILE A 141 10.67 -6.19 -0.39
CA ILE A 141 9.84 -6.71 -1.50
C ILE A 141 10.25 -8.15 -1.82
N VAL A 142 11.56 -8.41 -1.88
CA VAL A 142 12.10 -9.77 -2.10
C VAL A 142 11.57 -10.73 -1.03
N ASN A 143 11.57 -10.32 0.23
CA ASN A 143 11.01 -11.12 1.33
C ASN A 143 9.51 -11.41 1.15
N GLU A 144 8.69 -10.41 0.82
CA GLU A 144 7.24 -10.62 0.60
C GLU A 144 6.99 -11.58 -0.57
N TYR A 145 7.74 -11.45 -1.66
CA TYR A 145 7.61 -12.33 -2.82
C TYR A 145 8.02 -13.78 -2.51
N ILE A 146 9.09 -13.97 -1.74
CA ILE A 146 9.49 -15.30 -1.26
C ILE A 146 8.40 -15.91 -0.37
N GLN A 147 7.84 -15.12 0.57
CA GLN A 147 6.73 -15.59 1.40
C GLN A 147 5.51 -16.01 0.56
N LEU A 148 5.19 -15.29 -0.52
CA LEU A 148 4.12 -15.68 -1.45
C LEU A 148 4.43 -17.01 -2.16
N LEU A 149 5.69 -17.25 -2.53
CA LEU A 149 6.12 -18.51 -3.15
C LEU A 149 6.04 -19.69 -2.18
N ASP A 150 6.53 -19.52 -0.95
CA ASP A 150 6.49 -20.54 0.09
C ASP A 150 5.04 -20.91 0.45
N ASN A 151 4.17 -19.90 0.61
CA ASN A 151 2.74 -20.13 0.88
C ASN A 151 2.02 -20.89 -0.23
N LYS A 152 2.45 -20.72 -1.49
CA LYS A 152 1.91 -21.45 -2.64
C LYS A 152 2.39 -22.90 -2.71
N GLN A 153 3.60 -23.20 -2.22
CA GLN A 153 4.08 -24.58 -2.12
C GLN A 153 3.37 -25.37 -1.00
N ASN A 154 2.95 -24.68 0.07
CA ASN A 154 2.29 -25.31 1.22
C ASN A 154 0.77 -25.51 1.06
N ASN A 155 0.14 -24.94 0.02
CA ASN A 155 -1.27 -25.14 -0.34
C ASN A 155 -1.34 -25.66 -1.79
N PRO A 156 -1.28 -27.00 -2.00
CA PRO A 156 -1.36 -27.62 -3.33
C PRO A 156 -2.74 -27.43 -4.00
#